data_AF-S7HQJ0-F1
#
_entry.id   AF-S7HQJ0-F1
#
_cell.length_a   1.000
_cell.length_b   1.000
_cell.length_c   1.000
_cell.angle_alpha   90.00
_cell.angle_beta   90.00
_cell.angle_gamma   90.00
#
_symmetry.space_group_name_H-M   'P 1'
#
loop_
_entity.id
_entity.type
_entity.pdbx_description
1 polymer ?
#
loop_
_entity_poly.entity_id
_entity_poly.type
_entity_poly.pdbx_seq_one_letter_code
_entity_poly.pdbx_strand_id
1 'polypeptide(L)'
;MRMTGGGIVFGGGEPLGQEYFVKECALYSQKTLPDIPLRIETSLQASIKNVQELLPYISLWIIDIKDLNPDVYYRYTHGQMDLMWNNLMYLVQHAPYGQDSIWVRVPRIPGYNTNRDIQKSVRRLQPYVKHIEVFSYRKPPEKREGTTE
;
A
#
# COMPACT_ATOMS: atom_id res chain seq x y z
N MET A 1 -19.03 19.32 -5.17
CA MET A 1 -18.18 18.15 -4.90
C MET A 1 -16.90 18.32 -5.70
N ARG A 2 -15.74 18.47 -5.05
CA ARG A 2 -14.47 18.27 -5.78
C ARG A 2 -14.37 16.78 -6.09
N MET A 3 -14.06 16.41 -7.34
CA MET A 3 -13.49 15.09 -7.66
C MET A 3 -12.23 14.87 -6.80
N THR A 4 -11.59 13.70 -6.83
CA THR A 4 -10.46 13.27 -5.94
C THR A 4 -9.29 14.27 -5.74
N GLY A 5 -9.30 15.41 -6.43
CA GLY A 5 -8.37 16.52 -6.27
C GLY A 5 -7.17 16.40 -7.19
N GLY A 6 -7.10 15.32 -8.00
CA GLY A 6 -5.87 14.96 -8.69
C GLY A 6 -4.75 14.73 -7.67
N GLY A 7 -3.50 14.63 -8.13
CA GLY A 7 -2.33 14.49 -7.25
C GLY A 7 -1.23 13.64 -7.85
N ILE A 8 -0.09 13.59 -7.18
CA ILE A 8 1.03 12.70 -7.52
C ILE A 8 0.90 11.44 -6.67
N VAL A 9 1.07 10.27 -7.29
CA VAL A 9 1.07 8.99 -6.60
C VAL A 9 2.42 8.31 -6.82
N PHE A 10 3.15 8.04 -5.75
CA PHE A 10 4.34 7.19 -5.79
C PHE A 10 3.90 5.73 -5.72
N GLY A 11 4.22 4.93 -6.74
CA GLY A 11 3.88 3.50 -6.82
C GLY A 11 4.93 2.71 -7.60
N GLY A 12 4.54 1.58 -8.19
CA GLY A 12 5.43 0.71 -8.95
C GLY A 12 6.01 -0.41 -8.09
N GLY A 13 7.29 -0.32 -7.72
CA GLY A 13 7.93 -1.22 -6.75
C GLY A 13 7.42 -0.96 -5.32
N GLU A 14 8.34 -0.87 -4.36
CA GLU A 14 8.02 -0.41 -3.00
C GLU A 14 8.60 1.00 -2.80
N PRO A 15 7.79 2.08 -2.90
CA PRO A 15 8.29 3.45 -2.80
C PRO A 15 8.87 3.76 -1.42
N LEU A 16 8.44 3.06 -0.37
CA LEU A 16 9.04 3.18 0.95
C LEU A 16 10.51 2.73 0.98
N GLY A 17 10.96 1.90 0.04
CA GLY A 17 12.38 1.55 -0.12
C GLY A 17 13.21 2.58 -0.88
N GLN A 18 12.58 3.67 -1.33
CA GLN A 18 13.19 4.80 -2.04
C GLN A 18 12.91 6.11 -1.29
N GLU A 19 12.93 6.05 0.05
CA GLU A 19 12.44 7.12 0.92
C GLU A 19 13.14 8.45 0.69
N TYR A 20 14.45 8.45 0.41
CA TYR A 20 15.21 9.66 0.10
C TYR A 20 14.67 10.35 -1.16
N PHE A 21 14.43 9.59 -2.23
CA PHE A 21 13.91 10.14 -3.47
C PHE A 21 12.47 10.66 -3.29
N VAL A 22 11.61 9.89 -2.64
CA VAL A 22 10.22 10.30 -2.38
C VAL A 22 10.18 11.58 -1.54
N LYS A 23 11.04 11.68 -0.51
CA LYS A 23 11.15 12.88 0.32
C LYS A 23 11.62 14.10 -0.47
N GLU A 24 12.64 13.96 -1.31
CA GLU A 24 13.12 15.07 -2.14
C GLU A 24 12.03 15.55 -3.12
N CYS A 25 11.31 14.63 -3.76
CA CYS A 25 10.16 14.97 -4.58
C CYS A 25 9.07 15.68 -3.77
N ALA A 26 8.83 15.26 -2.53
CA ALA A 26 7.86 15.89 -1.67
C ALA A 26 8.23 17.32 -1.29
N LEU A 27 9.49 17.55 -0.88
CA LEU A 27 10.01 18.87 -0.57
C LEU A 27 9.95 19.79 -1.79
N TYR A 28 10.27 19.28 -2.98
CA TYR A 28 10.16 20.05 -4.22
C TYR A 28 8.71 20.39 -4.56
N SER A 29 7.80 19.43 -4.43
CA SER A 29 6.36 19.62 -4.67
C SER A 29 5.77 20.64 -3.72
N GLN A 30 6.11 20.62 -2.42
CA GLN A 30 5.64 21.62 -1.46
C GLN A 30 6.05 23.04 -1.83
N LYS A 31 7.23 23.21 -2.45
CA LYS A 31 7.74 24.53 -2.89
C LYS A 31 7.12 25.00 -4.20
N THR A 32 6.81 24.09 -5.11
CA THR A 32 6.46 24.43 -6.51
C THR A 32 4.99 24.21 -6.85
N LEU A 33 4.34 23.28 -6.15
CA LEU A 33 3.00 22.78 -6.41
C LEU A 33 2.25 22.55 -5.07
N PRO A 34 2.11 23.57 -4.21
CA PRO A 34 1.64 23.40 -2.83
C PRO A 34 0.22 22.85 -2.71
N ASP A 35 -0.61 23.02 -3.74
CA ASP A 35 -1.98 22.52 -3.79
C ASP A 35 -2.11 21.09 -4.35
N ILE A 36 -1.00 20.47 -4.77
CA ILE A 36 -1.00 19.12 -5.35
C ILE A 36 -0.73 18.09 -4.24
N PRO A 37 -1.73 17.27 -3.86
CA PRO A 37 -1.53 16.27 -2.82
C PRO A 37 -0.62 15.14 -3.30
N LEU A 38 0.25 14.68 -2.40
CA LEU A 38 1.11 13.52 -2.62
C LEU A 38 0.48 12.29 -1.97
N ARG A 39 0.55 11.17 -2.67
CA ARG A 39 0.00 9.88 -2.23
C ARG A 39 1.03 8.79 -2.46
N ILE A 40 0.86 7.67 -1.78
CA ILE A 40 1.73 6.50 -1.93
C ILE A 40 0.90 5.23 -2.07
N GLU A 41 1.28 4.39 -3.03
CA GLU A 41 0.89 2.99 -3.13
C GLU A 41 2.00 2.11 -2.58
N THR A 42 1.71 1.33 -1.54
CA THR A 42 2.73 0.58 -0.80
C THR A 42 2.17 -0.75 -0.30
N SER A 43 3.05 -1.73 -0.10
CA SER A 43 2.74 -2.97 0.62
C SER A 43 3.02 -2.87 2.12
N LEU A 44 3.60 -1.75 2.58
CA LEU A 44 4.17 -1.52 3.90
C LEU A 44 5.28 -2.51 4.29
N GLN A 45 5.85 -3.23 3.33
CA GLN A 45 7.04 -4.06 3.55
C GLN A 45 8.33 -3.22 3.47
N ALA A 46 8.49 -2.33 4.45
CA ALA A 46 9.65 -1.46 4.58
C ALA A 46 9.93 -1.16 6.06
N SER A 47 11.07 -0.55 6.35
CA SER A 47 11.41 -0.16 7.73
C SER A 47 10.41 0.87 8.28
N ILE A 48 10.11 0.79 9.58
CA ILE A 48 9.25 1.78 10.24
C ILE A 48 9.80 3.20 10.11
N LYS A 49 11.14 3.35 10.08
CA LYS A 49 11.81 4.64 9.87
C LYS A 49 11.36 5.27 8.55
N ASN A 50 11.23 4.48 7.48
CA ASN A 50 10.85 5.01 6.16
C ASN A 50 9.39 5.46 6.15
N VAL A 51 8.51 4.76 6.87
CA VAL A 51 7.11 5.20 7.07
C VAL A 51 7.07 6.52 7.84
N GLN A 52 7.82 6.61 8.94
CA GLN A 52 7.91 7.81 9.79
C GLN A 52 8.44 9.02 9.03
N GLU A 53 9.48 8.82 8.22
CA GLU A 53 10.13 9.87 7.43
C GLU A 53 9.18 10.49 6.40
N LEU A 54 8.34 9.65 5.77
CA LEU A 54 7.42 10.09 4.72
C LEU A 54 6.04 10.54 5.24
N LEU A 55 5.69 10.17 6.47
CA LEU A 55 4.39 10.48 7.09
C LEU A 55 3.96 11.95 6.98
N PRO A 56 4.83 12.96 7.19
CA PRO A 56 4.42 14.37 7.12
C PRO A 56 4.06 14.84 5.71
N TYR A 57 4.48 14.12 4.68
CA TYR A 57 4.39 14.55 3.28
C TYR A 57 3.25 13.87 2.52
N ILE A 58 2.78 12.72 3.00
CA ILE A 58 1.81 11.89 2.30
C ILE A 58 0.40 12.17 2.81
N SER A 59 -0.47 12.60 1.90
CA SER A 59 -1.88 12.91 2.16
C SER A 59 -2.81 11.68 2.10
N LEU A 60 -2.42 10.64 1.37
CA LEU A 60 -3.18 9.40 1.25
C LEU A 60 -2.23 8.19 1.13
N TRP A 61 -2.45 7.22 1.99
CA TRP A 61 -1.79 5.92 2.00
C TRP A 61 -2.71 4.88 1.36
N ILE A 62 -2.32 4.37 0.20
CA ILE A 62 -3.02 3.28 -0.49
C ILE A 62 -2.20 2.01 -0.26
N ILE A 63 -2.76 1.09 0.52
CA ILE A 63 -2.02 -0.02 1.13
C ILE A 63 -2.53 -1.34 0.59
N ASP A 64 -1.65 -2.09 -0.05
CA ASP A 64 -1.96 -3.42 -0.57
C ASP A 64 -1.70 -4.49 0.49
N ILE A 65 -2.75 -4.98 1.15
CA ILE A 65 -2.66 -6.09 2.09
C ILE A 65 -3.08 -7.37 1.38
N LYS A 66 -2.09 -8.21 1.06
CA LYS A 66 -2.28 -9.38 0.18
C LYS A 66 -3.17 -10.46 0.81
N ASP A 67 -3.00 -10.73 2.10
CA ASP A 67 -3.91 -11.51 2.94
C ASP A 67 -3.51 -11.33 4.43
N LEU A 68 -4.40 -11.60 5.38
CA LEU A 68 -4.09 -11.63 6.81
C LEU A 68 -4.05 -13.05 7.39
N ASN A 69 -4.20 -14.07 6.54
CA ASN A 69 -3.79 -15.43 6.82
C ASN A 69 -2.26 -15.53 6.62
N PRO A 70 -1.47 -15.82 7.68
CA PRO A 70 -0.01 -15.88 7.59
C PRO A 70 0.52 -16.85 6.53
N ASP A 71 -0.12 -18.01 6.35
CA ASP A 71 0.32 -19.03 5.38
C ASP A 71 0.09 -18.56 3.94
N VAL A 72 -1.04 -17.89 3.68
CA VAL A 72 -1.34 -17.31 2.38
C VAL A 72 -0.40 -16.15 2.09
N TYR A 73 -0.20 -15.27 3.07
CA TYR A 73 0.69 -14.12 2.96
C TYR A 73 2.12 -14.55 2.64
N TYR A 74 2.66 -15.51 3.39
CA TYR A 74 4.02 -16.02 3.19
C TYR A 74 4.17 -16.70 1.83
N ARG A 75 3.26 -17.60 1.44
CA ARG A 75 3.33 -18.26 0.12
C ARG A 75 3.33 -17.29 -1.04
N TYR A 76 2.62 -16.17 -0.94
CA TYR A 76 2.56 -15.17 -2.00
C TYR A 76 3.75 -14.20 -1.98
N THR A 77 4.09 -13.66 -0.81
CA THR A 77 5.05 -12.56 -0.68
C THR A 77 6.47 -13.02 -0.38
N HIS A 78 6.63 -14.23 0.17
CA HIS A 78 7.85 -14.72 0.83
C HIS A 78 8.31 -13.86 2.02
N GLY A 79 7.49 -12.91 2.45
CA GLY A 79 7.78 -11.97 3.54
C GLY A 79 7.03 -12.30 4.82
N GLN A 80 7.44 -11.64 5.90
CA GLN A 80 6.77 -11.74 7.21
C GLN A 80 5.65 -10.69 7.31
N MET A 81 4.50 -11.11 7.85
CA MET A 81 3.33 -10.22 7.97
C MET A 81 3.52 -9.15 9.06
N ASP A 82 4.32 -9.42 10.08
CA ASP A 82 4.46 -8.57 11.27
C ASP A 82 4.97 -7.16 10.95
N LEU A 83 5.91 -7.04 10.01
CA LEU A 83 6.43 -5.73 9.61
C LEU A 83 5.34 -4.87 8.94
N MET A 84 4.56 -5.46 8.01
CA MET A 84 3.42 -4.81 7.39
C MET A 84 2.36 -4.42 8.43
N TRP A 85 2.05 -5.33 9.36
CA TRP A 85 1.04 -5.10 10.40
C TRP A 85 1.46 -3.98 11.37
N ASN A 86 2.71 -3.98 11.82
CA ASN A 86 3.24 -2.94 12.71
C ASN A 86 3.21 -1.56 12.03
N ASN A 87 3.61 -1.50 10.75
CA ASN A 87 3.54 -0.27 9.96
C ASN A 87 2.09 0.22 9.78
N LEU A 88 1.14 -0.69 9.53
CA LEU A 88 -0.27 -0.33 9.42
C LEU A 88 -0.80 0.24 10.74
N MET A 89 -0.51 -0.40 11.87
CA MET A 89 -0.95 0.09 13.19
C MET A 89 -0.32 1.44 13.51
N TYR A 90 0.94 1.65 13.13
CA TYR A 90 1.59 2.95 13.27
C TYR A 90 0.84 4.04 12.48
N LEU A 91 0.49 3.79 11.22
CA LEU A 91 -0.29 4.73 10.40
C LEU A 91 -1.67 5.02 11.01
N VAL A 92 -2.39 3.98 11.45
CA VAL A 92 -3.72 4.14 12.09
C VAL A 92 -3.65 5.05 13.32
N GLN A 93 -2.53 5.02 14.06
CA GLN A 93 -2.33 5.82 15.26
C GLN A 93 -1.80 7.24 14.99
N HIS A 94 -0.97 7.42 13.95
CA HIS A 94 -0.17 8.63 13.78
C HIS A 94 -0.44 9.41 12.49
N ALA A 95 -1.22 8.88 11.55
CA ALA A 95 -1.50 9.58 10.30
C ALA A 95 -2.15 10.95 10.57
N PRO A 96 -1.55 12.06 10.10
CA PRO A 96 -1.98 13.42 10.47
C PRO A 96 -3.37 13.78 9.95
N TYR A 97 -3.82 13.09 8.89
CA TYR A 97 -5.14 13.25 8.27
C TYR A 97 -6.15 12.20 8.74
N GLY A 98 -5.84 11.46 9.81
CA GLY A 98 -6.70 10.44 10.42
C GLY A 98 -6.98 9.24 9.52
N GLN A 99 -7.94 8.41 9.93
CA GLN A 99 -8.28 7.15 9.23
C GLN A 99 -8.76 7.35 7.78
N ASP A 100 -9.25 8.53 7.40
CA ASP A 100 -9.74 8.79 6.05
C ASP A 100 -8.57 8.89 5.02
N SER A 101 -7.33 9.05 5.51
CA SER A 101 -6.10 9.02 4.72
C SER A 101 -5.46 7.64 4.58
N ILE A 102 -6.16 6.58 5.00
CA ILE A 102 -5.68 5.20 4.95
C ILE A 102 -6.67 4.37 4.16
N TRP A 103 -6.28 3.95 2.96
CA TRP A 103 -7.09 3.12 2.07
C TRP A 103 -6.41 1.77 1.92
N VAL A 104 -7.05 0.71 2.38
CA VAL A 104 -6.53 -0.65 2.24
C VAL A 104 -7.18 -1.33 1.04
N ARG A 105 -6.36 -1.98 0.22
CA ARG A 105 -6.80 -2.84 -0.88
C ARG A 105 -6.45 -4.29 -0.57
N VAL A 106 -7.42 -5.19 -0.72
CA VAL A 106 -7.26 -6.63 -0.55
C VAL A 106 -7.48 -7.32 -1.91
N PRO A 107 -6.41 -7.76 -2.60
CA PRO A 107 -6.54 -8.40 -3.90
C PRO A 107 -7.09 -9.84 -3.79
N ARG A 108 -7.92 -10.24 -4.75
CA ARG A 108 -8.15 -11.65 -5.11
C ARG A 108 -6.96 -12.12 -5.92
N ILE A 109 -6.18 -13.06 -5.37
CA ILE A 109 -4.96 -13.57 -5.98
C ILE A 109 -5.18 -15.04 -6.37
N PRO A 110 -5.41 -15.33 -7.66
CA PRO A 110 -5.65 -16.70 -8.13
C PRO A 110 -4.51 -17.65 -7.73
N GLY A 111 -4.89 -18.78 -7.12
CA GLY A 111 -3.96 -19.81 -6.62
C GLY A 111 -3.41 -19.56 -5.22
N TYR A 112 -3.69 -18.42 -4.59
CA TYR A 112 -3.18 -18.08 -3.26
C TYR A 112 -4.27 -17.95 -2.21
N ASN A 113 -5.22 -17.02 -2.41
CA ASN A 113 -6.28 -16.75 -1.45
C ASN A 113 -7.66 -17.15 -1.98
N THR A 114 -8.51 -17.64 -1.07
CA THR A 114 -9.92 -17.92 -1.37
C THR A 114 -10.79 -16.73 -1.00
N ASN A 115 -12.05 -16.72 -1.46
CA ASN A 115 -13.04 -15.73 -0.99
C ASN A 115 -13.20 -15.74 0.53
N ARG A 116 -13.01 -16.90 1.18
CA ARG A 116 -13.08 -17.03 2.65
C ARG A 116 -11.91 -16.33 3.32
N ASP A 117 -10.68 -16.47 2.80
CA ASP A 117 -9.48 -15.82 3.33
C ASP A 117 -9.60 -14.30 3.21
N ILE A 118 -10.04 -13.81 2.05
CA ILE A 118 -10.28 -12.39 1.80
C ILE A 118 -11.32 -11.84 2.79
N GLN A 119 -12.45 -12.50 2.96
CA GLN A 119 -13.47 -12.06 3.92
C GLN A 119 -12.97 -12.04 5.37
N LYS A 120 -12.13 -13.00 5.77
CA LYS A 120 -11.48 -12.98 7.10
C LYS A 120 -10.54 -11.79 7.22
N SER A 121 -9.74 -11.52 6.20
CA SER A 121 -8.83 -10.37 6.15
C SER A 121 -9.58 -9.05 6.27
N VAL A 122 -10.64 -8.86 5.48
CA VAL A 122 -11.50 -7.67 5.55
C VAL A 122 -12.10 -7.51 6.94
N ARG A 123 -12.69 -8.55 7.53
CA ARG A 123 -13.27 -8.49 8.89
C ARG A 123 -12.23 -8.11 9.95
N ARG A 124 -10.99 -8.59 9.82
CA ARG A 124 -9.90 -8.26 10.75
C ARG A 124 -9.40 -6.82 10.59
N LEU A 125 -9.55 -6.22 9.41
CA LEU A 125 -9.16 -4.83 9.12
C LEU A 125 -10.20 -3.79 9.52
N GLN A 126 -11.49 -4.15 9.46
CA GLN A 126 -12.62 -3.25 9.75
C GLN A 126 -12.52 -2.44 11.06
N PRO A 127 -11.98 -2.98 12.17
CA PRO A 127 -11.81 -2.19 13.40
C PRO A 127 -10.78 -1.04 13.28
N TYR A 128 -9.90 -1.08 12.29
CA TYR A 128 -8.75 -0.18 12.18
C TYR A 128 -8.82 0.77 10.97
N VAL A 129 -9.48 0.34 9.90
CA VAL A 129 -9.50 1.05 8.61
C VAL A 129 -10.92 1.16 8.08
N LYS A 130 -11.33 2.37 7.69
CA LYS A 130 -12.66 2.65 7.12
C LYS A 130 -12.78 2.27 5.66
N HIS A 131 -11.74 2.57 4.87
CA HIS A 131 -11.74 2.38 3.42
C HIS A 131 -11.05 1.08 3.05
N ILE A 132 -11.83 0.05 2.74
CA ILE A 132 -11.32 -1.25 2.31
C ILE A 132 -11.91 -1.59 0.93
N GLU A 133 -11.05 -1.78 -0.05
CA GLU A 133 -11.43 -2.20 -1.41
C GLU A 133 -11.01 -3.65 -1.65
N VAL A 134 -11.89 -4.47 -2.26
CA VAL A 134 -11.53 -5.82 -2.71
C VAL A 134 -11.57 -5.89 -4.23
N PHE A 135 -10.41 -6.05 -4.86
CA PHE A 135 -10.27 -6.05 -6.32
C PHE A 135 -9.72 -7.38 -6.84
N SER A 136 -9.76 -7.60 -8.16
CA SER A 136 -9.20 -8.80 -8.79
C SER A 136 -7.81 -8.54 -9.31
N TYR A 137 -6.82 -9.29 -8.80
CA TYR A 137 -5.44 -9.18 -9.28
C TYR A 137 -5.29 -9.89 -10.62
N ARG A 138 -4.69 -9.20 -11.59
CA ARG A 138 -4.34 -9.76 -12.89
C ARG A 138 -2.84 -10.00 -12.89
N LYS A 139 -2.42 -11.28 -12.94
CA LYS A 139 -1.02 -11.59 -13.21
C LYS A 139 -0.67 -11.11 -14.63
N PRO A 140 0.49 -10.47 -14.83
CA PRO A 140 1.03 -10.30 -16.17
C PRO A 140 1.10 -11.69 -16.84
N PRO A 141 0.84 -11.79 -18.16
CA PRO A 141 1.07 -13.03 -18.88
C PRO A 141 2.53 -13.46 -18.68
N GLU A 142 2.76 -14.76 -18.47
CA GLU A 142 4.11 -15.31 -18.39
C GLU A 142 4.87 -14.90 -19.66
N LYS A 143 6.08 -14.36 -19.49
CA LYS A 143 6.97 -14.12 -20.63
C LYS A 143 7.22 -15.50 -21.26
N ARG A 144 6.77 -15.71 -22.49
CA ARG A 144 7.18 -16.87 -23.28
C ARG A 144 8.71 -16.83 -23.31
N GLU A 145 9.36 -17.81 -22.70
CA GLU A 145 10.78 -18.04 -22.91
C GLU A 145 11.00 -18.12 -24.41
N GLY A 146 11.93 -17.31 -24.91
CA GLY A 146 12.20 -17.23 -26.34
C GLY A 146 12.47 -18.63 -26.88
N THR A 147 11.77 -18.99 -27.95
CA THR A 147 12.21 -20.03 -28.86
C THR A 147 13.63 -19.69 -29.28
N THR A 148 14.58 -20.45 -28.77
CA THR A 148 15.93 -20.55 -29.31
C THR A 148 15.79 -21.13 -30.71
N GLU A 149 15.99 -20.31 -31.75
CA GLU A 149 16.37 -20.76 -33.09
C GLU A 149 17.89 -20.76 -33.20
#